data_AF-A0AA36MRE0-F1
#
_entry.id   AF-A0AA36MRE0-F1
#
_cell.length_a   1.000
_cell.length_b   1.000
_cell.length_c   1.000
_cell.angle_alpha   90.00
_cell.angle_beta   90.00
_cell.angle_gamma   90.00
#
_symmetry.space_group_name_H-M   'P 1'
#
loop_
_entity.id
_entity.type
_entity.pdbx_description
1 polymer ?
#
loop_
_entity_poly.entity_id
_entity_poly.type
_entity_poly.pdbx_seq_one_letter_code
_entity_poly.pdbx_strand_id
1 'polypeptide(L)'
;MRCWPSAARASSSRECLYIPCDDEDDSEFSEGEPTKYATGREAEDCNHEVLADAKVCVEEDMYDAVTVAAFGGVVLELPKGSIRVHPIWLVCLCIPLYAAQQASLLYLRLGQDLDSPVHGQGVDAELIIILPFAKVLMIYVLALMLFPELLGALRLMMFLANPTTWTDIKRVNPAHHERLAFMWYSGVLLPLAFLAETLKFTVGYIVLVDSVSVVLVCDTVQDTLFNSLALTFLADLDNKLWEIAKSVFHLKYSEPVGFQLKPVKERREAAEQACISISEDSWLHRHQGAAAIEASITSIIFMGCYCRQFLVTQYSLQTDTLPVARDMCTLWELTESDSWYAMLGRTVLRSVSMYVHPNGMLNRVCNPDLGGYCSPLYRRIQLSDMMDLISKHPTTTVANMVTFGLILLIPQFLQMSVALNACGGGNLGSCFRLEYDHEEDEPFAKQREVEELREEVRLLKEQLKKSSNVHFSSASPTPNGIRNVHVNMT
;
A
#
# COMPACT_ATOMS: atom_id res chain seq x y z
N MET A 1 8.44 18.89 -21.29
CA MET A 1 9.28 17.83 -21.90
C MET A 1 8.34 16.88 -22.62
N ARG A 2 8.37 16.86 -23.96
CA ARG A 2 7.43 16.10 -24.81
C ARG A 2 8.15 14.85 -25.31
N CYS A 3 7.65 13.68 -24.94
CA CYS A 3 7.93 12.44 -25.65
C CYS A 3 6.63 11.96 -26.28
N TRP A 4 6.52 12.19 -27.59
CA TRP A 4 5.56 11.57 -28.49
C TRP A 4 6.38 11.10 -29.68
N PRO A 5 6.46 9.79 -29.97
CA PRO A 5 6.94 9.35 -31.27
C PRO A 5 5.75 9.05 -32.17
N SER A 6 5.74 9.76 -33.30
CA SER A 6 4.92 9.52 -34.47
C SER A 6 5.10 8.10 -35.03
N ALA A 7 4.01 7.60 -35.62
CA ALA A 7 3.97 6.41 -36.44
C ALA A 7 4.91 6.47 -37.66
N ALA A 8 5.55 5.33 -37.95
CA ALA A 8 6.03 4.99 -39.29
C ALA A 8 5.79 3.49 -39.55
N ARG A 9 5.00 3.18 -40.59
CA ARG A 9 4.84 1.84 -41.18
C ARG A 9 6.08 1.49 -42.03
N ALA A 10 6.56 0.25 -41.97
CA ALA A 10 6.32 -0.76 -43.02
C ALA A 10 7.27 -1.98 -42.94
N SER A 11 6.62 -3.14 -42.98
CA SER A 11 6.96 -4.36 -43.75
C SER A 11 7.48 -5.61 -43.02
N SER A 12 6.81 -6.70 -43.40
CA SER A 12 7.26 -8.09 -43.48
C SER A 12 7.02 -9.03 -42.29
N SER A 13 5.87 -9.70 -42.37
CA SER A 13 5.75 -11.17 -42.34
C SER A 13 6.15 -11.91 -41.06
N ARG A 14 5.15 -12.23 -40.23
CA ARG A 14 4.86 -13.59 -39.77
C ARG A 14 3.44 -13.62 -39.21
N GLU A 15 2.57 -14.33 -39.92
CA GLU A 15 1.27 -14.75 -39.40
C GLU A 15 1.51 -15.74 -38.26
N CYS A 16 1.29 -15.29 -37.03
CA CYS A 16 0.94 -16.19 -35.94
C CYS A 16 -0.59 -16.14 -35.82
N LEU A 17 -1.20 -17.25 -36.23
CA LEU A 17 -2.62 -17.53 -36.09
C LEU A 17 -2.97 -17.43 -34.59
N TYR A 18 -3.70 -16.37 -34.22
CA TYR A 18 -4.26 -16.24 -32.88
C TYR A 18 -5.52 -17.11 -32.85
N ILE A 19 -5.47 -18.21 -32.11
CA ILE A 19 -6.65 -19.00 -31.77
C ILE A 19 -7.33 -18.28 -30.61
N PRO A 20 -8.58 -17.81 -30.75
CA PRO A 20 -9.32 -17.33 -29.60
C PRO A 20 -9.57 -18.53 -28.67
N CYS A 21 -9.21 -18.41 -27.40
CA CYS A 21 -9.81 -19.24 -26.37
C CYS A 21 -11.27 -18.80 -26.29
N ASP A 22 -12.15 -19.54 -26.97
CA ASP A 22 -13.58 -19.39 -26.81
C ASP A 22 -13.95 -19.70 -25.36
N ASP A 23 -14.55 -18.71 -24.71
CA ASP A 23 -15.40 -18.90 -23.54
C ASP A 23 -16.47 -19.94 -23.91
N GLU A 24 -16.62 -20.97 -23.07
CA GLU A 24 -17.61 -22.03 -23.25
C GLU A 24 -19.03 -21.41 -23.27
N ASP A 25 -19.60 -21.34 -24.47
CA ASP A 25 -21.00 -21.05 -24.71
C ASP A 25 -21.86 -22.26 -24.30
N ASP A 26 -22.67 -22.06 -23.26
CA ASP A 26 -23.84 -22.87 -22.91
C ASP A 26 -24.76 -22.99 -24.14
N SER A 27 -24.69 -24.12 -24.86
CA SER A 27 -25.65 -24.48 -25.90
C SER A 27 -26.31 -25.82 -25.61
N GLU A 28 -27.59 -25.70 -25.30
CA GLU A 28 -28.72 -26.58 -25.63
C GLU A 28 -28.52 -28.10 -25.73
N PHE A 29 -29.28 -28.75 -24.85
CA PHE A 29 -29.79 -30.11 -24.93
C PHE A 29 -30.18 -30.52 -26.37
N SER A 30 -29.38 -31.40 -27.00
CA SER A 30 -29.86 -32.27 -28.08
C SER A 30 -29.35 -33.69 -27.85
N GLU A 31 -30.29 -34.62 -27.74
CA GLU A 31 -30.03 -36.06 -27.74
C GLU A 31 -29.60 -36.47 -29.16
N GLY A 32 -28.32 -36.82 -29.35
CA GLY A 32 -27.82 -37.27 -30.64
C GLY A 32 -26.43 -37.93 -30.57
N GLU A 33 -26.43 -39.27 -30.65
CA GLU A 33 -25.37 -40.23 -31.05
C GLU A 33 -23.88 -40.08 -30.61
N PRO A 34 -23.25 -41.19 -30.16
CA PRO A 34 -21.86 -41.19 -29.70
C PRO A 34 -20.87 -41.32 -30.87
N THR A 35 -20.29 -40.19 -31.31
CA THR A 35 -19.12 -40.23 -32.21
C THR A 35 -17.81 -40.26 -31.42
N LYS A 36 -17.17 -41.44 -31.45
CA LYS A 36 -15.80 -41.69 -31.02
C LYS A 36 -14.81 -41.05 -32.01
N TYR A 37 -14.26 -39.87 -31.78
CA TYR A 37 -12.95 -39.47 -32.34
C TYR A 37 -12.32 -38.32 -31.53
N ALA A 38 -10.98 -38.37 -31.42
CA ALA A 38 -10.07 -37.35 -30.92
C ALA A 38 -9.86 -37.21 -29.39
N THR A 39 -9.31 -38.26 -28.77
CA THR A 39 -8.49 -38.10 -27.55
C THR A 39 -7.05 -37.73 -27.94
N GLY A 40 -6.68 -36.47 -27.72
CA GLY A 40 -5.31 -36.00 -27.94
C GLY A 40 -5.15 -34.49 -27.90
N ARG A 41 -5.86 -33.78 -27.01
CA ARG A 41 -5.39 -32.46 -26.57
C ARG A 41 -4.39 -32.71 -25.47
N GLU A 42 -3.11 -32.52 -25.80
CA GLU A 42 -2.05 -32.36 -24.82
C GLU A 42 -2.53 -31.27 -23.85
N ALA A 43 -2.77 -31.65 -22.60
CA ALA A 43 -2.91 -30.68 -21.54
C ALA A 43 -1.56 -29.97 -21.48
N GLU A 44 -1.50 -28.79 -22.10
CA GLU A 44 -0.42 -27.82 -21.87
C GLU A 44 -0.35 -27.67 -20.35
N ASP A 45 0.66 -28.29 -19.76
CA ASP A 45 0.92 -28.29 -18.33
C ASP A 45 1.20 -26.82 -18.00
N CYS A 46 0.16 -26.09 -17.56
CA CYS A 46 0.22 -24.73 -17.08
C CYS A 46 1.10 -24.72 -15.83
N ASN A 47 2.40 -24.80 -16.04
CA ASN A 47 3.41 -24.63 -15.02
C ASN A 47 3.30 -23.19 -14.54
N HIS A 48 2.49 -23.00 -13.50
CA HIS A 48 2.39 -21.75 -12.77
C HIS A 48 3.74 -21.51 -12.10
N GLU A 49 4.59 -20.76 -12.79
CA GLU A 49 5.83 -20.22 -12.23
C GLU A 49 5.46 -19.47 -10.94
N VAL A 50 6.03 -19.91 -9.82
CA VAL A 50 5.76 -19.31 -8.51
C VAL A 50 6.41 -17.93 -8.51
N LEU A 51 5.60 -16.90 -8.73
CA LEU A 51 6.07 -15.53 -8.74
C LEU A 51 6.50 -15.11 -7.33
N ALA A 52 7.69 -14.55 -7.21
CA ALA A 52 8.18 -14.06 -5.93
C ALA A 52 7.35 -12.86 -5.43
N ASP A 53 7.10 -12.85 -4.12
CA ASP A 53 6.46 -11.74 -3.43
C ASP A 53 7.43 -10.55 -3.29
N ALA A 54 6.94 -9.35 -3.61
CA ALA A 54 7.67 -8.11 -3.43
C ALA A 54 7.81 -7.71 -1.95
N LYS A 55 7.17 -8.43 -1.01
CA LYS A 55 7.24 -8.20 0.45
C LYS A 55 6.85 -6.77 0.83
N VAL A 56 5.86 -6.21 0.15
CA VAL A 56 5.26 -4.93 0.51
C VAL A 56 4.04 -5.24 1.37
N CYS A 57 4.04 -4.74 2.61
CA CYS A 57 2.84 -4.80 3.44
C CYS A 57 1.82 -3.82 2.89
N VAL A 58 0.60 -4.30 2.67
CA VAL A 58 -0.56 -3.53 2.25
C VAL A 58 -1.62 -3.71 3.32
N GLU A 59 -2.19 -2.61 3.79
CA GLU A 59 -3.30 -2.62 4.73
C GLU A 59 -4.62 -2.70 3.95
N GLU A 60 -5.64 -3.34 4.53
CA GLU A 60 -6.95 -3.44 3.88
C GLU A 60 -7.78 -2.16 4.11
N ASP A 61 -7.37 -1.06 3.50
CA ASP A 61 -8.09 0.21 3.58
C ASP A 61 -8.36 0.81 2.19
N MET A 62 -9.08 1.93 2.21
CA MET A 62 -9.59 2.56 1.00
C MET A 62 -8.50 3.23 0.17
N TYR A 63 -7.47 3.78 0.81
CA TYR A 63 -6.37 4.47 0.13
C TYR A 63 -5.39 3.45 -0.46
N ASP A 64 -4.99 2.45 0.32
CA ASP A 64 -4.14 1.34 -0.10
C ASP A 64 -4.79 0.56 -1.26
N ALA A 65 -6.12 0.42 -1.26
CA ALA A 65 -6.86 -0.21 -2.36
C ALA A 65 -6.66 0.52 -3.70
N VAL A 66 -6.45 1.83 -3.72
CA VAL A 66 -6.09 2.57 -4.95
C VAL A 66 -4.75 2.10 -5.49
N THR A 67 -3.76 1.97 -4.60
CA THR A 67 -2.42 1.49 -4.94
C THR A 67 -2.49 0.04 -5.43
N VAL A 68 -3.19 -0.84 -4.73
CA VAL A 68 -3.42 -2.24 -5.17
C VAL A 68 -4.12 -2.29 -6.54
N ALA A 69 -5.15 -1.47 -6.76
CA ALA A 69 -5.85 -1.40 -8.04
C ALA A 69 -4.97 -0.90 -9.18
N ALA A 70 -4.01 -0.01 -8.92
CA ALA A 70 -3.03 0.45 -9.90
C ALA A 70 -2.13 -0.69 -10.43
N PHE A 71 -1.94 -1.75 -9.64
CA PHE A 71 -1.25 -2.97 -10.07
C PHE A 71 -2.21 -4.09 -10.50
N GLY A 72 -3.52 -3.81 -10.54
CA GLY A 72 -4.55 -4.75 -10.97
C GLY A 72 -4.98 -5.75 -9.91
N GLY A 73 -4.65 -5.49 -8.64
CA GLY A 73 -4.95 -6.38 -7.52
C GLY A 73 -6.35 -6.24 -6.93
N VAL A 74 -7.18 -5.30 -7.42
CA VAL A 74 -8.59 -5.16 -7.00
C VAL A 74 -9.50 -5.67 -8.11
N VAL A 75 -10.38 -6.61 -7.76
CA VAL A 75 -11.35 -7.22 -8.66
C VAL A 75 -12.78 -7.00 -8.17
N LEU A 76 -13.67 -6.77 -9.11
CA LEU A 76 -15.12 -6.79 -8.96
C LEU A 76 -15.61 -8.21 -9.28
N GLU A 77 -16.22 -8.87 -8.32
CA GLU A 77 -16.81 -10.19 -8.54
C GLU A 77 -18.17 -10.08 -9.25
N LEU A 78 -18.33 -10.85 -10.32
CA LEU A 78 -19.55 -10.99 -11.08
C LEU A 78 -19.95 -12.48 -11.13
N PRO A 79 -21.23 -12.80 -11.36
CA PRO A 79 -21.66 -14.20 -11.45
C PRO A 79 -20.95 -15.04 -12.52
N LYS A 80 -20.41 -14.39 -13.56
CA LYS A 80 -19.74 -15.04 -14.71
C LYS A 80 -18.23 -14.75 -14.77
N GLY A 81 -17.62 -14.27 -13.68
CA GLY A 81 -16.18 -13.99 -13.65
C GLY A 81 -15.82 -12.76 -12.82
N SER A 82 -14.64 -12.21 -13.05
CA SER A 82 -14.15 -11.06 -12.30
C SER A 82 -13.61 -9.99 -13.23
N ILE A 83 -13.92 -8.72 -12.95
CA ILE A 83 -13.38 -7.58 -13.72
C ILE A 83 -12.43 -6.79 -12.83
N ARG A 84 -11.25 -6.42 -13.35
CA ARG A 84 -10.30 -5.59 -12.62
C ARG A 84 -10.83 -4.15 -12.49
N VAL A 85 -10.76 -3.62 -11.27
CA VAL A 85 -11.22 -2.26 -10.99
C VAL A 85 -10.11 -1.26 -11.30
N HIS A 86 -10.44 -0.22 -12.06
CA HIS A 86 -9.52 0.86 -12.34
C HIS A 86 -9.38 1.78 -11.11
N PRO A 87 -8.15 2.19 -10.70
CA PRO A 87 -7.93 2.97 -9.48
C PRO A 87 -8.65 4.32 -9.45
N ILE A 88 -8.97 4.90 -10.61
CA ILE A 88 -9.71 6.18 -10.69
C ILE A 88 -11.04 6.14 -9.92
N TRP A 89 -11.75 5.00 -9.93
CA TRP A 89 -13.03 4.87 -9.25
C TRP A 89 -12.85 4.85 -7.72
N LEU A 90 -11.76 4.25 -7.25
CA LEU A 90 -11.41 4.22 -5.83
C LEU A 90 -10.93 5.59 -5.36
N VAL A 91 -10.16 6.33 -6.16
CA VAL A 91 -9.79 7.73 -5.87
C VAL A 91 -11.04 8.61 -5.75
N CYS A 92 -12.02 8.44 -6.63
CA CYS A 92 -13.29 9.19 -6.55
C CYS A 92 -14.04 8.96 -5.22
N LEU A 93 -13.85 7.82 -4.57
CA LEU A 93 -14.39 7.52 -3.24
C LEU A 93 -13.47 8.02 -2.10
N CYS A 94 -12.14 8.06 -2.33
CA CYS A 94 -11.18 8.62 -1.38
C CYS A 94 -11.33 10.13 -1.18
N ILE A 95 -11.71 10.89 -2.22
CA ILE A 95 -11.88 12.35 -2.16
C ILE A 95 -12.96 12.77 -1.14
N PRO A 96 -14.21 12.26 -1.19
CA PRO A 96 -15.22 12.61 -0.20
C PRO A 96 -14.89 12.11 1.21
N LEU A 97 -14.21 10.96 1.33
CA LEU A 97 -13.69 10.46 2.61
C LEU A 97 -12.69 11.45 3.21
N TYR A 98 -11.68 11.84 2.44
CA TYR A 98 -10.67 12.81 2.86
C TYR A 98 -11.32 14.15 3.24
N ALA A 99 -12.26 14.64 2.42
CA ALA A 99 -13.02 15.85 2.71
C ALA A 99 -13.78 15.75 4.05
N ALA A 100 -14.44 14.62 4.31
CA ALA A 100 -15.15 14.38 5.57
C ALA A 100 -14.18 14.31 6.78
N GLN A 101 -13.05 13.62 6.66
CA GLN A 101 -12.03 13.55 7.71
C GLN A 101 -11.46 14.93 8.04
N GLN A 102 -11.06 15.69 7.03
CA GLN A 102 -10.53 17.04 7.21
C GLN A 102 -11.56 18.03 7.73
N ALA A 103 -12.83 17.93 7.29
CA ALA A 103 -13.92 18.74 7.84
C ALA A 103 -14.14 18.43 9.32
N SER A 104 -14.18 17.14 9.70
CA SER A 104 -14.28 16.71 11.10
C SER A 104 -13.13 17.24 11.94
N LEU A 105 -11.89 17.16 11.43
CA LEU A 105 -10.72 17.72 12.10
C LEU A 105 -10.82 19.24 12.27
N LEU A 106 -11.22 19.97 11.22
CA LEU A 106 -11.42 21.41 11.29
C LEU A 106 -12.51 21.80 12.30
N TYR A 107 -13.63 21.08 12.34
CA TYR A 107 -14.68 21.32 13.33
C TYR A 107 -14.24 21.00 14.75
N LEU A 108 -13.45 19.94 14.92
CA LEU A 108 -12.85 19.59 16.20
C LEU A 108 -11.91 20.71 16.68
N ARG A 109 -11.09 21.30 15.80
CA ARG A 109 -10.27 22.47 16.12
C ARG A 109 -11.10 23.70 16.48
N LEU A 110 -12.14 24.00 15.71
CA LEU A 110 -13.02 25.16 15.95
C LEU A 110 -13.86 25.01 17.23
N GLY A 111 -14.10 23.79 17.68
CA GLY A 111 -14.83 23.49 18.92
C GLY A 111 -13.99 23.55 20.20
N GLN A 112 -12.66 23.67 20.07
CA GLN A 112 -11.77 23.77 21.22
C GLN A 112 -11.75 25.18 21.80
N ASP A 113 -11.49 25.27 23.12
CA ASP A 113 -11.12 26.53 23.75
C ASP A 113 -9.65 26.84 23.46
N LEU A 114 -9.41 27.49 22.32
CA LEU A 114 -8.08 27.71 21.76
C LEU A 114 -7.23 28.71 22.58
N ASP A 115 -7.85 29.44 23.50
CA ASP A 115 -7.20 30.36 24.42
C ASP A 115 -6.91 29.76 25.80
N SER A 116 -7.34 28.52 26.04
CA SER A 116 -7.08 27.84 27.29
C SER A 116 -5.57 27.57 27.49
N PRO A 117 -5.02 27.87 28.68
CA PRO A 117 -3.62 27.57 28.99
C PRO A 117 -3.42 26.06 29.09
N VAL A 118 -2.27 25.57 28.59
CA VAL A 118 -1.91 24.15 28.60
C VAL A 118 -1.85 23.57 30.02
N HIS A 119 -1.45 24.38 30.99
CA HIS A 119 -1.33 23.97 32.40
C HIS A 119 -2.66 23.96 33.16
N GLY A 120 -3.75 24.44 32.54
CA GLY A 120 -5.07 24.57 33.16
C GLY A 120 -5.16 25.72 34.18
N GLN A 121 -6.35 26.28 34.35
CA GLN A 121 -6.62 27.28 35.40
C GLN A 121 -7.26 26.61 36.61
N GLY A 122 -6.66 26.77 37.80
CA GLY A 122 -7.28 26.31 39.05
C GLY A 122 -7.11 24.81 39.36
N VAL A 123 -6.10 24.16 38.80
CA VAL A 123 -5.76 22.77 39.12
C VAL A 123 -5.18 22.66 40.53
N ASP A 124 -5.67 21.70 41.33
CA ASP A 124 -5.15 21.42 42.67
C ASP A 124 -3.64 21.13 42.65
N ALA A 125 -2.92 21.61 43.67
CA ALA A 125 -1.45 21.52 43.73
C ALA A 125 -0.89 20.09 43.59
N GLU A 126 -1.63 19.07 44.03
CA GLU A 126 -1.26 17.66 43.86
C GLU A 126 -1.44 17.18 42.41
N LEU A 127 -2.46 17.69 41.71
CA LEU A 127 -2.79 17.29 40.35
C LEU A 127 -1.89 17.99 39.30
N ILE A 128 -1.30 19.14 39.65
CA ILE A 128 -0.33 19.89 38.82
C ILE A 128 0.88 19.02 38.39
N ILE A 129 1.30 18.05 39.21
CA ILE A 129 2.46 17.19 38.88
C ILE A 129 2.02 15.99 38.02
N ILE A 130 0.87 15.39 38.34
CA ILE A 130 0.42 14.13 37.72
C ILE A 130 -0.19 14.38 36.33
N LEU A 131 -0.94 15.47 36.17
CA LEU A 131 -1.70 15.73 34.95
C LEU A 131 -0.81 15.96 33.72
N PRO A 132 0.27 16.77 33.76
CA PRO A 132 1.17 16.92 32.61
C PRO A 132 1.84 15.61 32.21
N PHE A 133 2.21 14.77 33.18
CA PHE A 133 2.77 13.45 32.91
C PHE A 133 1.76 12.54 32.20
N ALA A 134 0.52 12.48 32.69
CA ALA A 134 -0.56 11.71 32.06
C ALA A 134 -0.85 12.20 30.63
N LYS A 135 -0.90 13.52 30.42
CA LYS A 135 -1.08 14.13 29.09
C LYS A 135 0.04 13.74 28.13
N VAL A 136 1.29 13.87 28.55
CA VAL A 136 2.45 13.47 27.72
C VAL A 136 2.42 11.97 27.41
N LEU A 137 2.10 11.12 28.39
CA LEU A 137 1.96 9.68 28.18
C LEU A 137 0.88 9.37 27.15
N MET A 138 -0.29 10.02 27.25
CA MET A 138 -1.38 9.85 26.29
C MET A 138 -1.01 10.29 24.87
N ILE A 139 -0.25 11.38 24.73
CA ILE A 139 0.32 11.79 23.43
C ILE A 139 1.20 10.69 22.84
N TYR A 140 2.08 10.07 23.65
CA TYR A 140 2.91 8.97 23.18
C TYR A 140 2.08 7.73 22.80
N VAL A 141 1.05 7.38 23.58
CA VAL A 141 0.16 6.26 23.26
C VAL A 141 -0.54 6.48 21.92
N LEU A 142 -1.11 7.67 21.70
CA LEU A 142 -1.74 8.02 20.42
C LEU A 142 -0.74 7.99 19.26
N ALA A 143 0.46 8.51 19.49
CA ALA A 143 1.51 8.49 18.48
C ALA A 143 1.95 7.07 18.13
N LEU A 144 1.89 6.11 19.07
CA LEU A 144 2.14 4.69 18.82
C LEU A 144 0.95 4.01 18.11
N MET A 145 -0.29 4.41 18.39
CA MET A 145 -1.46 3.87 17.71
C MET A 145 -1.50 4.28 16.23
N LEU A 146 -1.13 5.51 15.90
CA LEU A 146 -1.06 6.02 14.52
C LEU A 146 0.23 5.63 13.79
N PHE A 147 1.15 4.95 14.48
CA PHE A 147 2.46 4.59 13.93
C PHE A 147 2.37 3.66 12.71
N PRO A 148 1.62 2.53 12.75
CA PRO A 148 1.56 1.60 11.63
C PRO A 148 0.98 2.27 10.39
N GLU A 149 -0.12 2.99 10.57
CA GLU A 149 -0.85 3.74 9.54
C GLU A 149 0.05 4.71 8.75
N LEU A 150 0.77 5.59 9.47
CA LEU A 150 1.66 6.56 8.84
C LEU A 150 2.88 5.90 8.19
N LEU A 151 3.41 4.84 8.81
CA LEU A 151 4.55 4.11 8.29
C LEU A 151 4.16 3.32 7.03
N GLY A 152 2.97 2.73 6.99
CA GLY A 152 2.37 2.04 5.86
C GLY A 152 2.25 2.97 4.66
N ALA A 153 1.59 4.12 4.84
CA ALA A 153 1.45 5.15 3.81
C ALA A 153 2.81 5.61 3.27
N LEU A 154 3.79 5.92 4.14
CA LEU A 154 5.13 6.33 3.70
C LEU A 154 5.89 5.23 2.94
N ARG A 155 5.72 3.96 3.34
CA ARG A 155 6.34 2.83 2.63
C ARG A 155 5.74 2.67 1.23
N LEU A 156 4.42 2.76 1.10
CA LEU A 156 3.75 2.72 -0.20
C LEU A 156 4.11 3.93 -1.06
N MET A 157 4.25 5.13 -0.48
CA MET A 157 4.76 6.30 -1.21
C MET A 157 6.18 6.08 -1.75
N MET A 158 7.10 5.51 -0.95
CA MET A 158 8.46 5.22 -1.43
C MET A 158 8.48 4.11 -2.48
N PHE A 159 7.65 3.08 -2.30
CA PHE A 159 7.43 2.03 -3.30
C PHE A 159 6.94 2.60 -4.64
N LEU A 160 5.95 3.49 -4.62
CA LEU A 160 5.41 4.14 -5.82
C LEU A 160 6.39 5.12 -6.46
N ALA A 161 7.17 5.85 -5.65
CA ALA A 161 8.18 6.80 -6.11
C ALA A 161 9.37 6.11 -6.78
N ASN A 162 9.65 4.84 -6.46
CA ASN A 162 10.68 4.07 -7.12
C ASN A 162 10.27 3.77 -8.58
N PRO A 163 10.98 4.28 -9.59
CA PRO A 163 10.58 4.08 -10.98
C PRO A 163 10.67 2.61 -11.44
N THR A 164 11.52 1.78 -10.83
CA THR A 164 11.62 0.35 -11.17
C THR A 164 10.44 -0.45 -10.67
N THR A 165 9.71 0.00 -9.64
CA THR A 165 8.47 -0.64 -9.19
C THR A 165 7.48 -0.83 -10.34
N TRP A 166 7.41 0.16 -11.24
CA TRP A 166 6.52 0.11 -12.38
C TRP A 166 6.99 -0.87 -13.46
N THR A 167 8.26 -1.23 -13.52
CA THR A 167 8.76 -2.28 -14.44
C THR A 167 8.76 -3.66 -13.80
N ASP A 168 9.09 -3.73 -12.51
CA ASP A 168 9.37 -4.96 -11.78
C ASP A 168 8.11 -5.69 -11.32
N ILE A 169 7.05 -4.94 -10.98
CA ILE A 169 5.82 -5.52 -10.43
C ILE A 169 4.86 -5.92 -11.54
N LYS A 170 4.20 -7.07 -11.36
CA LYS A 170 3.17 -7.58 -12.26
C LYS A 170 1.98 -6.62 -12.28
N ARG A 171 1.50 -6.31 -13.49
CA ARG A 171 0.42 -5.35 -13.74
C ARG A 171 -0.49 -5.83 -14.85
N VAL A 172 -1.67 -5.21 -14.94
CA VAL A 172 -2.57 -5.41 -16.07
C VAL A 172 -1.87 -5.00 -17.36
N ASN A 173 -1.87 -5.89 -18.36
CA ASN A 173 -1.34 -5.55 -19.67
C ASN A 173 -2.33 -4.61 -20.38
N PRO A 174 -1.96 -3.35 -20.67
CA PRO A 174 -2.85 -2.37 -21.29
C PRO A 174 -3.34 -2.83 -22.68
N ALA A 175 -2.60 -3.69 -23.37
CA ALA A 175 -2.95 -4.22 -24.69
C ALA A 175 -4.29 -5.00 -24.70
N HIS A 176 -4.73 -5.53 -23.56
CA HIS A 176 -6.00 -6.23 -23.45
C HIS A 176 -7.22 -5.27 -23.47
N HIS A 177 -7.00 -3.95 -23.38
CA HIS A 177 -8.06 -2.94 -23.32
C HIS A 177 -8.04 -2.03 -24.56
N GLU A 178 -8.55 -2.50 -25.69
CA GLU A 178 -8.40 -1.82 -27.00
C GLU A 178 -8.76 -0.32 -27.03
N ARG A 179 -9.80 0.12 -26.31
CA ARG A 179 -10.26 1.53 -26.35
C ARG A 179 -9.72 2.41 -25.22
N LEU A 180 -9.29 1.81 -24.12
CA LEU A 180 -8.94 2.51 -22.88
C LEU A 180 -7.58 2.10 -22.31
N ALA A 181 -6.75 1.44 -23.12
CA ALA A 181 -5.38 1.05 -22.80
C ALA A 181 -4.58 2.20 -22.18
N PHE A 182 -4.83 3.44 -22.65
CA PHE A 182 -4.09 4.60 -22.17
C PHE A 182 -4.28 4.91 -20.68
N MET A 183 -5.44 4.56 -20.10
CA MET A 183 -5.71 4.81 -18.68
C MET A 183 -4.89 3.89 -17.78
N TRP A 184 -4.47 2.74 -18.31
CA TRP A 184 -3.65 1.75 -17.60
C TRP A 184 -2.13 1.99 -17.75
N TYR A 185 -1.70 3.09 -18.37
CA TYR A 185 -0.28 3.45 -18.41
C TYR A 185 0.21 3.95 -17.06
N SER A 186 1.47 3.64 -16.72
CA SER A 186 2.11 4.08 -15.47
C SER A 186 2.02 5.59 -15.24
N GLY A 187 2.11 6.39 -16.31
CA GLY A 187 2.01 7.85 -16.22
C GLY A 187 0.65 8.37 -15.74
N VAL A 188 -0.42 7.58 -15.87
CA VAL A 188 -1.76 7.90 -15.35
C VAL A 188 -1.98 7.27 -13.98
N LEU A 189 -1.55 6.02 -13.81
CA LEU A 189 -1.76 5.26 -12.57
C LEU A 189 -0.92 5.79 -11.40
N LEU A 190 0.34 6.18 -11.65
CA LEU A 190 1.26 6.68 -10.62
C LEU A 190 0.70 7.91 -9.88
N PRO A 191 0.28 9.00 -10.56
CA PRO A 191 -0.32 10.14 -9.87
C PRO A 191 -1.55 9.80 -9.04
N LEU A 192 -2.38 8.85 -9.48
CA LEU A 192 -3.59 8.44 -8.75
C LEU A 192 -3.26 7.69 -7.47
N ALA A 193 -2.38 6.69 -7.54
CA ALA A 193 -1.91 5.95 -6.37
C ALA A 193 -1.15 6.85 -5.40
N PHE A 194 -0.21 7.65 -5.91
CA PHE A 194 0.58 8.56 -5.08
C PHE A 194 -0.29 9.63 -4.41
N LEU A 195 -1.34 10.13 -5.10
CA LEU A 195 -2.31 11.03 -4.50
C LEU A 195 -3.04 10.35 -3.35
N ALA A 196 -3.55 9.13 -3.51
CA ALA A 196 -4.25 8.40 -2.45
C ALA A 196 -3.37 8.23 -1.20
N GLU A 197 -2.13 7.77 -1.36
CA GLU A 197 -1.19 7.63 -0.23
C GLU A 197 -0.85 8.99 0.42
N THR A 198 -0.75 10.05 -0.39
CA THR A 198 -0.54 11.40 0.14
C THR A 198 -1.74 11.86 0.97
N LEU A 199 -2.97 11.54 0.57
CA LEU A 199 -4.17 11.85 1.35
C LEU A 199 -4.20 11.06 2.67
N LYS A 200 -3.93 9.75 2.64
CA LYS A 200 -3.79 8.88 3.83
C LYS A 200 -2.77 9.45 4.82
N PHE A 201 -1.56 9.69 4.34
CA PHE A 201 -0.48 10.27 5.15
C PHE A 201 -0.84 11.65 5.73
N THR A 202 -1.49 12.51 4.92
CA THR A 202 -1.90 13.84 5.37
C THR A 202 -2.93 13.78 6.49
N VAL A 203 -3.93 12.90 6.39
CA VAL A 203 -4.92 12.69 7.45
C VAL A 203 -4.23 12.18 8.71
N GLY A 204 -3.48 11.08 8.62
CA GLY A 204 -2.78 10.51 9.77
C GLY A 204 -1.84 11.52 10.45
N TYR A 205 -1.15 12.35 9.66
CA TYR A 205 -0.19 13.32 10.20
C TYR A 205 -0.91 14.49 10.86
N ILE A 206 -2.04 14.95 10.31
CA ILE A 206 -2.85 15.98 10.94
C ILE A 206 -3.47 15.46 12.24
N VAL A 207 -4.01 14.23 12.25
CA VAL A 207 -4.54 13.60 13.47
C VAL A 207 -3.43 13.51 14.53
N LEU A 208 -2.21 13.12 14.13
CA LEU A 208 -1.05 13.08 15.02
C LEU A 208 -0.76 14.47 15.62
N VAL A 209 -0.69 15.52 14.81
CA VAL A 209 -0.42 16.90 15.30
C VAL A 209 -1.55 17.40 16.20
N ASP A 210 -2.81 17.25 15.79
CA ASP A 210 -3.99 17.73 16.51
C ASP A 210 -4.18 17.01 17.84
N SER A 211 -3.79 15.74 17.92
CA SER A 211 -3.85 14.95 19.15
C SER A 211 -3.13 15.61 20.32
N VAL A 212 -2.01 16.30 20.07
CA VAL A 212 -1.29 17.02 21.13
C VAL A 212 -2.17 18.12 21.70
N SER A 213 -2.81 18.92 20.86
CA SER A 213 -3.65 20.02 21.33
C SER A 213 -4.88 19.51 22.07
N VAL A 214 -5.52 18.47 21.54
CA VAL A 214 -6.67 17.82 22.17
C VAL A 214 -6.32 17.32 23.56
N VAL A 215 -5.22 16.58 23.70
CA VAL A 215 -4.79 16.01 24.98
C VAL A 215 -4.37 17.12 25.95
N LEU A 216 -3.70 18.16 25.46
CA LEU A 216 -3.26 19.28 26.30
C LEU A 216 -4.42 20.15 26.80
N VAL A 217 -5.50 20.29 26.04
CA VAL A 217 -6.73 21.03 26.45
C VAL A 217 -7.52 20.32 27.52
N CYS A 218 -7.50 18.99 27.58
CA CYS A 218 -8.40 18.25 28.48
C CYS A 218 -8.05 18.48 29.95
N ASP A 219 -9.04 18.79 30.77
CA ASP A 219 -8.87 18.94 32.22
C ASP A 219 -8.93 17.59 32.95
N THR A 220 -9.56 16.58 32.33
CA THR A 220 -9.70 15.24 32.90
C THR A 220 -9.08 14.16 32.01
N VAL A 221 -8.64 13.07 32.65
CA VAL A 221 -8.13 11.88 31.95
C VAL A 221 -9.25 11.22 31.13
N GLN A 222 -10.50 11.28 31.61
CA GLN A 222 -11.66 10.73 30.89
C GLN A 222 -11.90 11.46 29.56
N ASP A 223 -11.88 12.79 29.58
CA ASP A 223 -12.03 13.60 28.36
C ASP A 223 -10.86 13.36 27.41
N THR A 224 -9.65 13.25 27.97
CA THR A 224 -8.45 12.90 27.21
C THR A 224 -8.64 11.58 26.46
N LEU A 225 -9.09 10.52 27.14
CA LEU A 225 -9.33 9.21 26.53
C LEU A 225 -10.44 9.24 25.47
N PHE A 226 -11.56 9.90 25.76
CA PHE A 226 -12.67 9.98 24.81
C PHE A 226 -12.28 10.74 23.53
N ASN A 227 -11.62 11.89 23.68
CA ASN A 227 -11.18 12.67 22.53
C ASN A 227 -10.05 11.98 21.75
N SER A 228 -9.18 11.22 22.44
CA SER A 228 -8.17 10.36 21.83
C SER A 228 -8.82 9.29 20.92
N LEU A 229 -9.86 8.61 21.43
CA LEU A 229 -10.61 7.61 20.66
C LEU A 229 -11.34 8.21 19.46
N ALA A 230 -11.91 9.40 19.62
CA ALA A 230 -12.57 10.11 18.52
C ALA A 230 -11.57 10.46 17.40
N LEU A 231 -10.36 10.90 17.76
CA LEU A 231 -9.30 11.18 16.79
C LEU A 231 -8.80 9.92 16.06
N THR A 232 -8.56 8.82 16.79
CA THR A 232 -8.15 7.55 16.15
C THR A 232 -9.25 7.00 15.26
N PHE A 233 -10.52 7.14 15.65
CA PHE A 233 -11.65 6.77 14.80
C PHE A 233 -11.65 7.55 13.47
N LEU A 234 -11.28 8.83 13.47
CA LEU A 234 -11.17 9.61 12.23
C LEU A 234 -10.07 9.07 11.29
N ALA A 235 -8.95 8.59 11.84
CA ALA A 235 -7.92 7.92 11.06
C ALA A 235 -8.48 6.60 10.47
N ASP A 236 -9.13 5.77 11.29
CA ASP A 236 -9.66 4.45 10.90
C ASP A 236 -10.90 4.48 9.97
N LEU A 237 -11.41 5.65 9.60
CA LEU A 237 -12.60 5.77 8.74
C LEU A 237 -12.41 5.15 7.35
N ASP A 238 -11.18 5.11 6.87
CA ASP A 238 -10.80 4.52 5.59
C ASP A 238 -10.99 3.01 5.54
N ASN A 239 -10.60 2.30 6.60
CA ASN A 239 -10.84 0.88 6.81
C ASN A 239 -12.35 0.60 6.77
N LYS A 240 -13.15 1.44 7.44
CA LYS A 240 -14.62 1.29 7.43
C LYS A 240 -15.23 1.56 6.06
N LEU A 241 -14.73 2.56 5.33
CA LEU A 241 -15.20 2.83 3.98
C LEU A 241 -14.84 1.69 3.02
N TRP A 242 -13.66 1.09 3.17
CA TRP A 242 -13.27 -0.09 2.40
C TRP A 242 -14.20 -1.28 2.65
N GLU A 243 -14.53 -1.60 3.90
CA GLU A 243 -15.50 -2.66 4.23
C GLU A 243 -16.87 -2.42 3.58
N ILE A 244 -17.33 -1.16 3.57
CA ILE A 244 -18.56 -0.77 2.87
C ILE A 244 -18.40 -0.97 1.36
N ALA A 245 -17.29 -0.52 0.76
CA ALA A 245 -17.04 -0.66 -0.67
C ALA A 245 -16.96 -2.14 -1.10
N LYS A 246 -16.26 -2.98 -0.33
CA LYS A 246 -16.23 -4.44 -0.50
C LYS A 246 -17.64 -5.03 -0.49
N SER A 247 -18.45 -4.65 0.49
CA SER A 247 -19.80 -5.20 0.67
C SER A 247 -20.79 -4.72 -0.40
N VAL A 248 -20.78 -3.44 -0.73
CA VAL A 248 -21.75 -2.81 -1.66
C VAL A 248 -21.41 -3.09 -3.11
N PHE A 249 -20.13 -3.05 -3.46
CA PHE A 249 -19.68 -3.25 -4.84
C PHE A 249 -19.08 -4.63 -5.08
N HIS A 250 -19.14 -5.57 -4.12
CA HIS A 250 -18.53 -6.91 -4.26
C HIS A 250 -17.06 -6.86 -4.69
N LEU A 251 -16.30 -5.94 -4.09
CA LEU A 251 -14.86 -5.81 -4.34
C LEU A 251 -14.10 -6.83 -3.51
N LYS A 252 -13.04 -7.38 -4.10
CA LYS A 252 -12.06 -8.21 -3.40
C LYS A 252 -10.64 -7.88 -3.86
N TYR A 253 -9.67 -8.16 -3.00
CA TYR A 253 -8.29 -8.26 -3.44
C TYR A 253 -8.08 -9.59 -4.16
N SER A 254 -7.31 -9.55 -5.24
CA SER A 254 -6.85 -10.77 -5.91
C SER A 254 -5.88 -11.49 -4.98
N GLU A 255 -6.08 -12.78 -4.77
CA GLU A 255 -5.14 -13.60 -4.02
C GLU A 255 -3.90 -13.94 -4.89
N PRO A 256 -2.68 -13.87 -4.34
CA PRO A 256 -2.33 -13.44 -2.98
C PRO A 256 -2.43 -11.93 -2.79
N VAL A 257 -2.82 -11.50 -1.58
CA VAL A 257 -2.86 -10.09 -1.16
C VAL A 257 -1.41 -9.59 -1.06
N GLY A 258 -0.88 -9.06 -2.16
CA GLY A 258 0.50 -8.60 -2.25
C GLY A 258 0.92 -8.31 -3.68
N PHE A 259 2.05 -7.61 -3.84
CA PHE A 259 2.61 -7.34 -5.15
C PHE A 259 3.52 -8.48 -5.57
N GLN A 260 3.28 -9.03 -6.76
CA GLN A 260 4.13 -10.07 -7.33
C GLN A 260 5.19 -9.45 -8.25
N LEU A 261 6.43 -9.92 -8.15
CA LEU A 261 7.49 -9.59 -9.10
C LEU A 261 7.22 -10.30 -10.42
N LYS A 262 7.52 -9.63 -11.53
CA LYS A 262 7.50 -10.23 -12.87
C LYS A 262 8.70 -11.15 -13.08
N PRO A 263 8.55 -12.20 -13.91
CA PRO A 263 9.69 -12.99 -14.39
C PRO A 263 10.75 -12.09 -15.04
N VAL A 264 12.03 -12.49 -14.98
CA VAL A 264 13.17 -11.69 -15.50
C VAL A 264 12.94 -11.27 -16.96
N LYS A 265 12.42 -12.18 -17.81
CA LYS A 265 12.15 -11.91 -19.22
C LYS A 265 11.12 -10.80 -19.42
N GLU A 266 10.00 -10.87 -18.71
CA GLU A 266 8.95 -9.85 -18.79
C GLU A 266 9.40 -8.50 -18.23
N ARG A 267 10.30 -8.49 -17.23
CA ARG A 267 10.89 -7.26 -16.69
C ARG A 267 11.74 -6.55 -17.74
N ARG A 268 12.57 -7.29 -18.47
CA ARG A 268 13.39 -6.76 -19.56
C ARG A 268 12.53 -6.14 -20.66
N GLU A 269 11.49 -6.85 -21.10
CA GLU A 269 10.55 -6.34 -22.10
C GLU A 269 9.82 -5.08 -21.61
N ALA A 270 9.40 -5.07 -20.34
CA ALA A 270 8.76 -3.91 -19.73
C ALA A 270 9.72 -2.71 -19.58
N ALA A 271 11.00 -2.96 -19.29
CA ALA A 271 12.02 -1.92 -19.20
C ALA A 271 12.33 -1.28 -20.56
N GLU A 272 12.31 -2.07 -21.64
CA GLU A 272 12.43 -1.56 -23.01
C GLU A 272 11.24 -0.68 -23.43
N GLN A 273 10.05 -0.97 -22.91
CA GLN A 273 8.82 -0.19 -23.17
C GLN A 273 8.61 1.00 -22.22
N ALA A 274 9.38 1.08 -21.13
CA ALA A 274 9.21 2.10 -20.11
C ALA A 274 9.63 3.49 -20.63
N CYS A 275 8.93 4.54 -20.18
CA CYS A 275 9.28 5.92 -20.53
C CYS A 275 10.64 6.35 -19.96
N ILE A 276 11.10 5.70 -18.89
CA ILE A 276 12.38 5.94 -18.24
C ILE A 276 13.19 4.67 -18.42
N SER A 277 14.20 4.72 -19.29
CA SER A 277 15.14 3.61 -19.45
C SER A 277 16.03 3.54 -18.21
N ILE A 278 15.93 2.43 -17.49
CA ILE A 278 16.77 2.11 -16.33
C ILE A 278 17.60 0.89 -16.71
N SER A 279 18.89 0.92 -16.40
CA SER A 279 19.79 -0.21 -16.64
C SER A 279 19.38 -1.40 -15.76
N GLU A 280 19.39 -2.62 -16.30
CA GLU A 280 19.09 -3.85 -15.55
C GLU A 280 20.00 -4.07 -14.33
N ASP A 281 21.22 -3.53 -14.38
CA ASP A 281 22.19 -3.59 -13.28
C ASP A 281 21.99 -2.45 -12.24
N SER A 282 20.87 -1.73 -12.32
CA SER A 282 20.56 -0.66 -11.38
C SER A 282 20.14 -1.22 -10.02
N TRP A 283 20.87 -0.82 -8.98
CA TRP A 283 20.53 -1.06 -7.57
C TRP A 283 19.14 -0.55 -7.14
N LEU A 284 18.46 0.22 -8.00
CA LEU A 284 17.08 0.65 -7.81
C LEU A 284 16.05 -0.47 -8.04
N HIS A 285 16.43 -1.59 -8.67
CA HIS A 285 15.53 -2.71 -8.79
C HIS A 285 15.26 -3.33 -7.41
N ARG A 286 14.00 -3.72 -7.17
CA ARG A 286 13.57 -4.15 -5.83
C ARG A 286 14.33 -5.38 -5.33
N HIS A 287 14.58 -6.31 -6.23
CA HIS A 287 15.38 -7.52 -5.99
C HIS A 287 16.87 -7.23 -5.74
N GLN A 288 17.38 -6.03 -6.05
CA GLN A 288 18.79 -5.63 -5.91
C GLN A 288 19.07 -4.73 -4.69
N GLY A 289 18.15 -4.69 -3.73
CA GLY A 289 18.32 -3.96 -2.47
C GLY A 289 17.55 -2.63 -2.37
N ALA A 290 16.81 -2.22 -3.41
CA ALA A 290 16.02 -1.00 -3.34
C ALA A 290 14.99 -1.01 -2.20
N ALA A 291 14.45 -2.18 -1.84
CA ALA A 291 13.55 -2.32 -0.69
C ALA A 291 14.19 -1.86 0.64
N ALA A 292 15.49 -2.14 0.85
CA ALA A 292 16.21 -1.70 2.05
C ALA A 292 16.43 -0.18 2.05
N ILE A 293 16.64 0.40 0.87
CA ILE A 293 16.85 1.85 0.70
C ILE A 293 15.52 2.59 0.86
N GLU A 294 14.44 2.11 0.26
CA GLU A 294 13.07 2.58 0.49
C GLU A 294 12.78 2.59 2.00
N ALA A 295 12.99 1.47 2.68
CA ALA A 295 12.75 1.35 4.12
C ALA A 295 13.62 2.30 4.96
N SER A 296 14.88 2.52 4.57
CA SER A 296 15.79 3.47 5.22
C SER A 296 15.32 4.92 5.05
N ILE A 297 14.95 5.31 3.82
CA ILE A 297 14.43 6.66 3.52
C ILE A 297 13.12 6.89 4.26
N THR A 298 12.19 5.93 4.22
CA THR A 298 10.94 5.97 4.99
C THR A 298 11.24 6.18 6.48
N SER A 299 12.18 5.43 7.06
CA SER A 299 12.54 5.54 8.47
C SER A 299 13.15 6.89 8.83
N ILE A 300 13.95 7.50 7.95
CA ILE A 300 14.52 8.84 8.13
C ILE A 300 13.43 9.92 8.09
N ILE A 301 12.53 9.86 7.09
CA ILE A 301 11.40 10.79 6.97
C ILE A 301 10.53 10.70 8.22
N PHE A 302 10.22 9.47 8.62
CA PHE A 302 9.35 9.20 9.76
C PHE A 302 9.97 9.65 11.09
N MET A 303 11.27 9.43 11.28
CA MET A 303 12.03 10.00 12.40
C MET A 303 11.92 11.53 12.42
N GLY A 304 12.01 12.18 11.25
CA GLY A 304 11.80 13.62 11.11
C GLY A 304 10.42 14.08 11.57
N CYS A 305 9.36 13.34 11.22
CA CYS A 305 7.99 13.61 11.67
C CYS A 305 7.86 13.54 13.19
N TYR A 306 8.37 12.49 13.84
CA TYR A 306 8.28 12.34 15.31
C TYR A 306 9.18 13.33 16.05
N CYS A 307 10.36 13.63 15.53
CA CYS A 307 11.21 14.69 16.08
C CYS A 307 10.51 16.05 16.03
N ARG A 308 9.87 16.37 14.90
CA ARG A 308 9.06 17.59 14.79
C ARG A 308 7.91 17.59 15.79
N GLN A 309 7.19 16.49 15.91
CA GLN A 309 6.06 16.37 16.84
C GLN A 309 6.47 16.57 18.30
N PHE A 310 7.61 15.99 18.69
CA PHE A 310 8.20 16.18 20.00
C PHE A 310 8.56 17.65 20.26
N LEU A 311 9.21 18.31 19.31
CA LEU A 311 9.57 19.72 19.42
C LEU A 311 8.33 20.64 19.50
N VAL A 312 7.28 20.34 18.74
CA VAL A 312 5.99 21.05 18.83
C VAL A 312 5.39 20.91 20.23
N THR A 313 5.40 19.70 20.78
CA THR A 313 4.90 19.42 22.14
C THR A 313 5.71 20.19 23.19
N GLN A 314 7.04 20.14 23.12
CA GLN A 314 7.92 20.88 24.03
C GLN A 314 7.70 22.40 23.92
N TYR A 315 7.57 22.93 22.71
CA TYR A 315 7.34 24.36 22.48
C TYR A 315 6.00 24.79 23.09
N SER A 316 4.95 23.98 22.91
CA SER A 316 3.64 24.26 23.50
C SER A 316 3.62 24.24 25.01
N LEU A 317 4.37 23.32 25.63
CA LEU A 317 4.56 23.30 27.09
C LEU A 317 5.32 24.54 27.58
N GLN A 318 6.30 25.06 26.83
CA GLN A 318 7.04 26.26 27.22
C GLN A 318 6.23 27.55 27.11
N THR A 319 5.50 27.71 26.00
CA THR A 319 4.78 28.95 25.71
C THR A 319 3.39 28.98 26.29
N ASP A 320 2.93 27.85 26.85
CA ASP A 320 1.55 27.67 27.32
C ASP A 320 0.52 27.94 26.21
N THR A 321 0.83 27.54 24.97
CA THR A 321 -0.02 27.79 23.79
C THR A 321 -0.20 26.50 23.01
N LEU A 322 -1.44 26.20 22.68
CA LEU A 322 -1.82 24.98 21.95
C LEU A 322 -1.27 24.99 20.52
N PRO A 323 -0.76 23.86 20.01
CA PRO A 323 -0.34 23.76 18.60
C PRO A 323 -1.46 24.13 17.61
N VAL A 324 -2.68 23.65 17.85
CA VAL A 324 -3.85 23.91 16.99
C VAL A 324 -4.18 25.40 16.93
N ALA A 325 -4.04 26.16 18.02
CA ALA A 325 -4.27 27.61 17.99
C ALA A 325 -3.34 28.31 16.99
N ARG A 326 -2.08 27.87 16.90
CA ARG A 326 -1.12 28.38 15.92
C ARG A 326 -1.44 27.96 14.50
N ASP A 327 -1.87 26.72 14.31
CA ASP A 327 -2.27 26.21 13.01
C ASP A 327 -3.53 26.91 12.48
N MET A 328 -4.47 27.24 13.37
CA MET A 328 -5.67 28.01 13.05
C MET A 328 -5.35 29.46 12.67
N CYS A 329 -4.46 30.14 13.40
CA CYS A 329 -3.98 31.46 12.99
C CYS A 329 -3.22 31.41 11.67
N THR A 330 -2.40 30.38 11.44
CA THR A 330 -1.70 30.18 10.16
C THR A 330 -2.69 29.96 9.01
N LEU A 331 -3.74 29.16 9.25
CA LEU A 331 -4.80 28.92 8.27
C LEU A 331 -5.56 30.21 7.97
N TRP A 332 -5.87 31.00 8.98
CA TRP A 332 -6.51 32.31 8.82
C TRP A 332 -5.64 33.28 8.02
N GLU A 333 -4.36 33.44 8.38
CA GLU A 333 -3.40 34.27 7.63
C GLU A 333 -3.28 33.81 6.17
N LEU A 334 -3.29 32.50 5.92
CA LEU A 334 -3.29 31.93 4.57
C LEU A 334 -4.58 32.28 3.82
N THR A 335 -5.72 32.35 4.48
CA THR A 335 -6.98 32.74 3.83
C THR A 335 -7.08 34.23 3.52
N GLU A 336 -6.41 35.09 4.30
CA GLU A 336 -6.37 36.54 4.08
C GLU A 336 -5.28 36.96 3.08
N SER A 337 -4.22 36.16 2.91
CA SER A 337 -3.13 36.48 1.99
C SER A 337 -3.56 36.48 0.51
N ASP A 338 -3.08 37.46 -0.26
CA ASP A 338 -3.30 37.56 -1.72
C ASP A 338 -2.29 36.77 -2.57
N SER A 339 -1.38 36.05 -1.92
CA SER A 339 -0.37 35.25 -2.61
C SER A 339 -0.97 34.08 -3.42
N TRP A 340 -0.25 33.61 -4.44
CA TRP A 340 -0.71 32.48 -5.25
C TRP A 340 -0.83 31.18 -4.44
N TYR A 341 0.03 30.97 -3.44
CA TYR A 341 -0.05 29.80 -2.56
C TYR A 341 -1.25 29.89 -1.61
N ALA A 342 -1.64 31.10 -1.18
CA ALA A 342 -2.89 31.34 -0.46
C ALA A 342 -4.12 31.07 -1.33
N MET A 343 -4.09 31.45 -2.61
CA MET A 343 -5.15 31.08 -3.57
C MET A 343 -5.30 29.56 -3.69
N LEU A 344 -4.19 28.82 -3.78
CA LEU A 344 -4.21 27.36 -3.79
C LEU A 344 -4.76 26.80 -2.47
N GLY A 345 -4.27 27.29 -1.33
CA GLY A 345 -4.74 26.88 0.00
C GLY A 345 -6.23 27.13 0.19
N ARG A 346 -6.76 28.28 -0.24
CA ARG A 346 -8.19 28.59 -0.24
C ARG A 346 -8.99 27.64 -1.13
N THR A 347 -8.45 27.29 -2.30
CA THR A 347 -9.09 26.34 -3.20
C THR A 347 -9.18 24.96 -2.55
N VAL A 348 -8.07 24.47 -2.00
CA VAL A 348 -8.02 23.20 -1.27
C VAL A 348 -8.98 23.21 -0.09
N LEU A 349 -8.96 24.26 0.74
CA LEU A 349 -9.85 24.38 1.89
C LEU A 349 -11.34 24.36 1.48
N ARG A 350 -11.71 25.03 0.39
CA ARG A 350 -13.08 25.02 -0.16
C ARG A 350 -13.48 23.65 -0.69
N SER A 351 -12.58 22.96 -1.38
CA SER A 351 -12.83 21.61 -1.89
C SER A 351 -13.02 20.62 -0.75
N VAL A 352 -12.20 20.75 0.29
CA VAL A 352 -12.23 19.91 1.49
C VAL A 352 -13.48 20.17 2.34
N SER A 353 -13.92 21.41 2.47
CA SER A 353 -15.09 21.77 3.29
C SER A 353 -16.43 21.49 2.61
N MET A 354 -16.47 20.69 1.54
CA MET A 354 -17.66 20.40 0.73
C MET A 354 -18.42 21.68 0.34
N TYR A 355 -17.69 22.76 0.03
CA TYR A 355 -18.24 24.09 -0.27
C TYR A 355 -18.98 24.80 0.88
N VAL A 356 -19.00 24.24 2.11
CA VAL A 356 -19.38 25.01 3.30
C VAL A 356 -18.22 25.96 3.60
N HIS A 357 -18.43 27.27 3.50
CA HIS A 357 -17.35 28.24 3.72
C HIS A 357 -17.01 28.35 5.23
N PRO A 358 -15.88 27.78 5.72
CA PRO A 358 -15.52 27.93 7.13
C PRO A 358 -15.06 29.35 7.46
N ASN A 359 -14.79 30.18 6.45
CA ASN A 359 -14.25 31.54 6.60
C ASN A 359 -15.04 32.40 7.59
N GLY A 360 -16.37 32.26 7.66
CA GLY A 360 -17.17 33.01 8.63
C GLY A 360 -16.86 32.63 10.07
N MET A 361 -16.75 31.34 10.36
CA MET A 361 -16.36 30.84 11.69
C MET A 361 -14.89 31.12 11.97
N LEU A 362 -14.01 30.88 10.99
CA LEU A 362 -12.58 31.12 11.10
C LEU A 362 -12.29 32.59 11.41
N ASN A 363 -12.91 33.53 10.68
CA ASN A 363 -12.75 34.97 10.94
C ASN A 363 -13.29 35.37 12.31
N ARG A 364 -14.44 34.82 12.72
CA ARG A 364 -14.99 35.12 14.06
C ARG A 364 -14.05 34.67 15.19
N VAL A 365 -13.39 33.53 15.02
CA VAL A 365 -12.53 32.93 16.04
C VAL A 365 -11.11 33.50 16.00
N CYS A 366 -10.56 33.75 14.81
CA CYS A 366 -9.16 34.11 14.61
C CYS A 366 -8.93 35.62 14.41
N ASN A 367 -9.85 36.37 13.79
CA ASN A 367 -9.58 37.75 13.40
C ASN A 367 -9.58 38.70 14.63
N PRO A 368 -8.45 39.35 14.96
CA PRO A 368 -8.37 40.26 16.09
C PRO A 368 -9.30 41.48 15.98
N ASP A 369 -9.61 41.94 14.75
CA ASP A 369 -10.54 43.06 14.52
C ASP A 369 -11.99 42.70 14.91
N LEU A 370 -12.30 41.41 14.96
CA LEU A 370 -13.59 40.87 15.37
C LEU A 370 -13.58 40.31 16.81
N GLY A 371 -12.48 40.52 17.55
CA GLY A 371 -12.29 39.98 18.90
C GLY A 371 -11.78 38.54 18.94
N GLY A 372 -11.25 38.02 17.83
CA GLY A 372 -10.54 36.74 17.78
C GLY A 372 -9.17 36.80 18.46
N TYR A 373 -8.58 35.64 18.74
CA TYR A 373 -7.39 35.54 19.58
C TYR A 373 -6.05 35.66 18.85
N CYS A 374 -6.03 35.64 17.52
CA CYS A 374 -4.76 35.62 16.80
C CYS A 374 -3.95 36.88 17.06
N SER A 375 -2.72 36.66 17.50
CA SER A 375 -1.72 37.69 17.77
C SER A 375 -0.35 37.16 17.37
N PRO A 376 0.71 38.00 17.35
CA PRO A 376 2.06 37.56 17.02
C PRO A 376 2.58 36.40 17.90
N LEU A 377 1.99 36.18 19.07
CA LEU A 377 2.28 35.03 19.96
C LEU A 377 1.88 33.69 19.34
N TYR A 378 0.80 33.67 18.55
CA TYR A 378 0.25 32.47 17.90
C TYR A 378 0.83 32.23 16.51
N ARG A 379 1.93 32.91 16.15
CA ARG A 379 2.61 32.69 14.86
C ARG A 379 3.04 31.24 14.72
N ARG A 380 3.09 30.77 13.47
CA ARG A 380 3.62 29.45 13.12
C ARG A 380 5.02 29.25 13.68
N ILE A 381 5.27 28.07 14.25
CA ILE A 381 6.60 27.67 14.74
C ILE A 381 7.57 27.61 13.56
N GLN A 382 8.61 28.43 13.58
CA GLN A 382 9.66 28.48 12.58
C GLN A 382 10.81 27.53 12.93
N LEU A 383 11.66 27.22 11.95
CA LEU A 383 12.86 26.40 12.20
C LEU A 383 13.81 27.06 13.21
N SER A 384 13.88 28.40 13.24
CA SER A 384 14.64 29.15 14.24
C SER A 384 14.13 28.92 15.66
N ASP A 385 12.81 28.93 15.87
CA ASP A 385 12.20 28.65 17.19
C ASP A 385 12.52 27.20 17.63
N MET A 386 12.52 26.26 16.68
CA MET A 386 12.92 24.86 16.95
C MET A 386 14.40 24.74 17.32
N MET A 387 15.30 25.43 16.63
CA MET A 387 16.73 25.40 16.95
C MET A 387 17.03 26.06 18.31
N ASP A 388 16.32 27.13 18.64
CA ASP A 388 16.39 27.76 19.96
C ASP A 388 15.93 26.78 21.06
N LEU A 389 14.83 26.05 20.83
CA LEU A 389 14.34 25.02 21.75
C LEU A 389 15.35 23.89 21.97
N ILE A 390 15.97 23.40 20.90
CA ILE A 390 17.04 22.38 20.97
C ILE A 390 18.23 22.90 21.80
N SER A 391 18.59 24.18 21.63
CA SER A 391 19.69 24.78 22.37
C SER A 391 19.36 24.98 23.87
N LYS A 392 18.10 25.25 24.20
CA LYS A 392 17.60 25.39 25.58
C LYS A 392 17.47 24.06 26.31
N HIS A 393 17.15 22.98 25.58
CA HIS A 393 16.91 21.66 26.16
C HIS A 393 17.71 20.54 25.48
N PRO A 394 19.05 20.65 25.40
CA PRO A 394 19.86 19.74 24.59
C PRO A 394 19.75 18.29 25.08
N THR A 395 19.76 18.05 26.39
CA THR A 395 19.72 16.70 26.96
C THR A 395 18.42 15.96 26.62
N THR A 396 17.26 16.60 26.76
CA THR A 396 15.97 15.95 26.50
C THR A 396 15.73 15.77 25.01
N THR A 397 16.10 16.75 24.19
CA THR A 397 16.03 16.62 22.73
C THR A 397 16.95 15.51 22.22
N VAL A 398 18.22 15.49 22.62
CA VAL A 398 19.18 14.47 22.19
C VAL A 398 18.74 13.10 22.66
N ALA A 399 18.28 12.96 23.91
CA ALA A 399 17.77 11.67 24.40
C ALA A 399 16.58 11.16 23.58
N ASN A 400 15.65 12.04 23.18
CA ASN A 400 14.52 11.64 22.34
C ASN A 400 14.95 11.34 20.89
N MET A 401 15.82 12.14 20.29
CA MET A 401 16.37 11.88 18.95
C MET A 401 17.13 10.54 18.91
N VAL A 402 17.94 10.26 19.94
CA VAL A 402 18.62 8.97 20.08
C VAL A 402 17.58 7.87 20.25
N THR A 403 16.58 8.02 21.12
CA THR A 403 15.55 6.99 21.33
C THR A 403 14.80 6.66 20.03
N PHE A 404 14.34 7.67 19.28
CA PHE A 404 13.70 7.46 17.99
C PHE A 404 14.66 6.86 16.96
N GLY A 405 15.92 7.30 16.93
CA GLY A 405 16.95 6.72 16.06
C GLY A 405 17.22 5.25 16.37
N LEU A 406 17.27 4.88 17.66
CA LEU A 406 17.44 3.50 18.09
C LEU A 406 16.25 2.64 17.68
N ILE A 407 15.02 3.13 17.86
CA ILE A 407 13.80 2.37 17.52
C ILE A 407 13.62 2.23 16.00
N LEU A 408 13.82 3.31 15.25
CA LEU A 408 13.49 3.36 13.81
C LEU A 408 14.65 2.94 12.92
N LEU A 409 15.89 3.35 13.22
CA LEU A 409 17.02 3.15 12.31
C LEU A 409 17.80 1.87 12.60
N ILE A 410 17.94 1.44 13.87
CA ILE A 410 18.69 0.20 14.17
C ILE A 410 18.13 -1.00 13.43
N PRO A 411 16.81 -1.27 13.42
CA PRO A 411 16.28 -2.41 12.67
C PRO A 411 16.66 -2.37 11.19
N GLN A 412 16.67 -1.19 10.57
CA GLN A 412 17.06 -1.01 9.17
C GLN A 412 18.55 -1.25 8.95
N PHE A 413 19.41 -0.70 9.83
CA PHE A 413 20.85 -0.94 9.76
C PHE A 413 21.21 -2.40 10.03
N LEU A 414 20.50 -3.08 10.93
CA LEU A 414 20.70 -4.51 11.18
C LEU A 414 20.31 -5.31 9.94
N GLN A 415 19.13 -5.08 9.35
CA GLN A 415 18.71 -5.73 8.11
C GLN A 415 19.70 -5.49 6.98
N MET A 416 20.14 -4.25 6.78
CA MET A 416 21.14 -3.91 5.77
C MET A 416 22.48 -4.59 6.07
N SER A 417 22.94 -4.61 7.33
CA SER A 417 24.20 -5.26 7.71
C SER A 417 24.17 -6.78 7.50
N VAL A 418 23.05 -7.43 7.80
CA VAL A 418 22.85 -8.86 7.57
C VAL A 418 22.88 -9.13 6.06
N ALA A 419 22.20 -8.31 5.26
CA ALA A 419 22.25 -8.39 3.81
C ALA A 419 23.70 -8.24 3.32
N LEU A 420 24.43 -7.20 3.74
CA LEU A 420 25.82 -6.95 3.36
C LEU A 420 26.79 -8.07 3.78
N ASN A 421 26.59 -8.67 4.96
CA ASN A 421 27.45 -9.74 5.44
C ASN A 421 27.20 -11.06 4.70
N ALA A 422 25.95 -11.35 4.33
CA ALA A 422 25.62 -12.47 3.46
C ALA A 422 26.35 -12.36 2.10
N CYS A 423 26.73 -11.16 1.69
CA CYS A 423 27.46 -10.87 0.45
C CYS A 423 28.95 -11.14 0.46
N GLY A 424 29.55 -11.52 1.59
CA GLY A 424 30.99 -11.84 1.66
C GLY A 424 31.95 -10.72 1.23
N GLY A 425 31.52 -9.45 1.28
CA GLY A 425 32.34 -8.30 0.87
C GLY A 425 32.48 -8.07 -0.65
N GLY A 426 31.73 -8.80 -1.47
CA GLY A 426 31.61 -8.56 -2.91
C GLY A 426 30.81 -7.30 -3.25
N ASN A 427 30.86 -6.87 -4.51
CA ASN A 427 30.12 -5.70 -5.00
C ASN A 427 28.60 -5.88 -4.74
N LEU A 428 27.92 -4.88 -4.14
CA LEU A 428 26.52 -4.98 -3.64
C LEU A 428 25.56 -5.66 -4.63
N GLY A 429 25.67 -5.30 -5.92
CA GLY A 429 24.79 -5.82 -6.97
C GLY A 429 24.96 -7.31 -7.26
N SER A 430 26.13 -7.89 -6.99
CA SER A 430 26.38 -9.33 -7.23
C SER A 430 25.76 -10.23 -6.15
N CYS A 431 25.52 -9.69 -4.96
CA CYS A 431 25.05 -10.46 -3.82
C CYS A 431 23.54 -10.66 -3.82
N PHE A 432 22.79 -9.60 -4.09
CA PHE A 432 21.33 -9.69 -4.21
C PHE A 432 20.89 -10.56 -5.39
N ARG A 433 21.78 -10.80 -6.37
CA ARG A 433 21.54 -11.70 -7.50
C ARG A 433 21.56 -13.18 -7.12
N LEU A 434 22.40 -13.57 -6.15
CA LEU A 434 22.70 -14.96 -5.81
C LEU A 434 21.53 -15.72 -5.16
N GLU A 435 20.64 -15.04 -4.44
CA GLU A 435 19.50 -15.70 -3.78
C GLU A 435 18.36 -16.00 -4.76
N TYR A 436 18.26 -15.25 -5.87
CA TYR A 436 17.21 -15.43 -6.87
C TYR A 436 17.60 -16.42 -7.97
N ASP A 437 18.86 -16.38 -8.42
CA ASP A 437 19.34 -17.28 -9.48
C ASP A 437 19.38 -18.75 -9.01
N HIS A 438 19.56 -19.01 -7.72
CA HIS A 438 19.64 -20.39 -7.21
C HIS A 438 18.26 -21.07 -7.07
N GLU A 439 17.20 -20.29 -6.90
CA GLU A 439 15.81 -20.80 -6.84
C GLU A 439 15.14 -20.89 -8.22
N GLU A 440 15.64 -20.24 -9.27
CA GLU A 440 15.10 -20.43 -10.63
C GLU A 440 15.66 -21.71 -11.29
N ASP A 441 16.89 -22.12 -11.01
CA ASP A 441 17.47 -23.36 -11.58
C ASP A 441 16.97 -24.65 -10.88
N GLU A 442 16.62 -24.59 -9.59
CA GLU A 442 16.11 -25.75 -8.84
C GLU A 442 14.75 -26.30 -9.33
N PRO A 443 13.74 -25.48 -9.67
CA PRO A 443 12.47 -25.97 -10.21
C PRO A 443 12.62 -26.48 -11.64
N PHE A 444 13.54 -25.93 -12.45
CA PHE A 444 13.87 -26.52 -13.75
C PHE A 444 14.57 -27.87 -13.59
N ALA A 445 15.49 -28.00 -12.63
CA ALA A 445 16.13 -29.29 -12.32
C ALA A 445 15.11 -30.32 -11.79
N LYS A 446 14.22 -29.91 -10.89
CA LYS A 446 13.13 -30.76 -10.36
C LYS A 446 12.08 -31.07 -11.42
N GLN A 447 11.75 -30.15 -12.32
CA GLN A 447 10.87 -30.43 -13.46
C GLN A 447 11.50 -31.43 -14.41
N ARG A 448 12.80 -31.28 -14.69
CA ARG A 448 13.53 -32.24 -15.51
C ARG A 448 13.56 -33.61 -14.85
N GLU A 449 13.75 -33.67 -13.53
CA GLU A 449 13.67 -34.91 -12.75
C GLU A 449 12.25 -35.51 -12.77
N VAL A 450 11.20 -34.69 -12.67
CA VAL A 450 9.80 -35.14 -12.78
C VAL A 450 9.47 -35.61 -14.20
N GLU A 451 9.98 -34.96 -15.24
CA GLU A 451 9.82 -35.39 -16.63
C GLU A 451 10.56 -36.70 -16.90
N GLU A 452 11.81 -36.83 -16.41
CA GLU A 452 12.56 -38.08 -16.46
C GLU A 452 11.81 -39.21 -15.75
N LEU A 453 11.29 -38.96 -14.54
CA LEU A 453 10.48 -39.92 -13.81
C LEU A 453 9.16 -40.26 -14.55
N ARG A 454 8.51 -39.28 -15.19
CA ARG A 454 7.32 -39.51 -16.01
C ARG A 454 7.63 -40.38 -17.23
N GLU A 455 8.77 -40.18 -17.89
CA GLU A 455 9.25 -41.05 -18.98
C GLU A 455 9.57 -42.46 -18.48
N GLU A 456 10.27 -42.60 -17.36
CA GLU A 456 10.58 -43.90 -16.77
C GLU A 456 9.31 -44.70 -16.44
N VAL A 457 8.32 -44.05 -15.81
CA VAL A 457 7.01 -44.67 -15.52
C VAL A 457 6.29 -45.09 -16.80
N ARG A 458 6.40 -44.30 -17.88
CA ARG A 458 5.81 -44.64 -19.18
C ARG A 458 6.47 -45.87 -19.80
N LEU A 459 7.80 -45.94 -19.80
CA LEU A 459 8.56 -47.09 -20.29
C LEU A 459 8.26 -48.36 -19.49
N LEU A 460 8.19 -48.27 -18.15
CA LEU A 460 7.81 -49.38 -17.29
C LEU A 460 6.40 -49.90 -17.58
N LYS A 461 5.43 -49.00 -17.82
CA LYS A 461 4.07 -49.39 -18.24
C LYS A 461 4.06 -50.13 -19.58
N GLU A 462 4.86 -49.70 -20.55
CA GLU A 462 4.97 -50.40 -21.84
C GLU A 462 5.61 -51.79 -21.71
N GLN A 463 6.63 -51.93 -20.86
CA GLN A 463 7.26 -53.23 -20.57
C GLN A 463 6.28 -54.20 -19.89
N LEU A 464 5.51 -53.74 -18.91
CA LEU A 464 4.45 -54.51 -18.25
C LEU A 464 3.36 -54.96 -19.24
N LYS A 465 2.99 -54.10 -20.19
CA LYS A 465 2.03 -54.45 -21.23
C LYS A 465 2.56 -55.53 -22.17
N LYS A 466 3.85 -55.48 -22.51
CA LYS A 466 4.53 -56.55 -23.29
C LYS A 466 4.60 -57.86 -22.52
N SER A 467 4.97 -57.86 -21.25
CA SER A 467 5.07 -59.09 -20.45
C SER A 467 3.69 -59.73 -20.19
N SER A 468 2.65 -58.92 -19.96
CA SER A 468 1.27 -59.39 -19.84
C SER A 468 0.77 -60.10 -21.11
N ASN A 469 1.11 -59.62 -22.31
CA ASN A 469 0.71 -60.25 -23.57
C ASN A 469 1.44 -61.57 -23.83
N VAL A 470 2.66 -61.73 -23.32
CA VAL A 470 3.43 -62.98 -23.43
C VAL A 470 2.83 -64.06 -22.52
N HIS A 471 2.37 -63.71 -21.32
CA HIS A 471 1.73 -64.67 -20.41
C HIS A 471 0.32 -65.10 -20.82
N PHE A 472 -0.40 -64.30 -21.63
CA PHE A 472 -1.73 -64.68 -22.11
C PHE A 472 -1.70 -65.61 -23.34
N SER A 473 -0.55 -65.79 -24.01
CA SER A 473 -0.42 -66.65 -25.20
C SER A 473 -0.13 -68.13 -24.91
N SER A 474 -0.01 -68.55 -23.64
CA SER A 474 0.28 -69.95 -23.27
C SER A 474 -0.84 -70.67 -22.51
N ALA A 475 -2.03 -70.08 -22.40
CA ALA A 475 -3.19 -70.73 -21.79
C ALA A 475 -4.24 -71.04 -22.85
N SER A 476 -4.10 -72.18 -23.53
CA SER A 476 -5.20 -72.80 -24.24
C SER A 476 -6.28 -73.22 -23.21
N PRO A 477 -7.52 -72.72 -23.32
CA PRO A 477 -8.58 -73.13 -22.41
C PRO A 477 -9.04 -74.55 -22.79
N THR A 478 -8.74 -75.53 -21.94
CA THR A 478 -9.47 -76.80 -21.96
C THR A 478 -10.91 -76.55 -21.52
N PRO A 479 -11.92 -77.03 -22.27
CA PRO A 479 -13.32 -76.91 -21.89
C PRO A 479 -13.64 -78.01 -20.87
N ASN A 480 -13.65 -77.69 -19.58
CA ASN A 480 -14.27 -78.57 -18.59
C ASN A 480 -15.11 -77.75 -17.60
N GLY A 481 -16.39 -78.09 -17.59
CA GLY A 481 -17.45 -77.30 -16.98
C GLY A 481 -17.44 -77.25 -15.47
N ILE A 482 -18.05 -76.18 -14.96
CA ILE A 482 -18.52 -76.03 -13.58
C ILE A 482 -19.81 -75.21 -13.70
N ARG A 483 -20.97 -75.88 -13.70
CA ARG A 483 -21.90 -76.03 -12.56
C ARG A 483 -22.40 -74.68 -12.00
N ASN A 484 -23.64 -74.37 -12.37
CA ASN A 484 -24.53 -73.44 -11.68
C ASN A 484 -24.52 -73.70 -10.17
N VAL A 485 -24.10 -72.70 -9.39
CA VAL A 485 -24.44 -72.61 -7.97
C VAL A 485 -25.41 -71.45 -7.83
N HIS A 486 -26.68 -71.81 -7.64
CA HIS A 486 -27.69 -70.94 -7.06
C HIS A 486 -27.19 -70.43 -5.70
N VAL A 487 -27.10 -69.11 -5.55
CA VAL A 487 -27.06 -68.47 -4.24
C VAL A 487 -28.46 -67.92 -3.97
N ASN A 488 -29.13 -68.54 -3.00
CA ASN A 488 -30.42 -68.12 -2.48
C ASN A 488 -30.28 -66.82 -1.67
N MET A 489 -31.31 -66.00 -1.79
CA MET A 489 -31.66 -64.90 -0.90
C MET A 489 -31.84 -65.38 0.55
N THR A 490 -31.32 -64.58 1.48
CA THR A 490 -32.03 -64.15 2.71
C THR A 490 -31.55 -62.77 3.09
#